data_AF-A0A5B6U238-F1
#
_entry.id   AF-A0A5B6U238-F1
#
_cell.length_a   1.000
_cell.length_b   1.000
_cell.length_c   1.000
_cell.angle_alpha   90.00
_cell.angle_beta   90.00
_cell.angle_gamma   90.00
#
_symmetry.space_group_name_H-M   'P 1'
#
loop_
_entity.id
_entity.type
_entity.pdbx_description
1 polymer ?
#
loop_
_entity_poly.entity_id
_entity_poly.type
_entity_poly.pdbx_seq_one_letter_code
_entity_poly.pdbx_strand_id
1 'polypeptide(L)'
;MNIRARLLISATALLLAGSTGFAADIIEGPTADYCRTVGTSNLVLTDNTVDLTKQVVKLMDESVAVANSPEWIHSSRPVFVWASEAKVACGMAYGYLKTNYKDEDTLNKCECFHDRMVEYMN
;
A
#
# COMPACT_ATOMS: atom_id res chain seq x y z
N MET A 1 -15.73 20.01 68.00
CA MET A 1 -15.25 19.14 66.91
C MET A 1 -14.24 19.93 66.10
N ASN A 2 -12.99 19.48 66.10
CA ASN A 2 -11.82 20.28 65.75
C ASN A 2 -11.39 20.03 64.29
N ILE A 3 -10.95 21.11 63.64
CA ILE A 3 -9.73 21.19 62.80
C ILE A 3 -9.80 20.84 61.29
N ARG A 4 -9.25 21.81 60.52
CA ARG A 4 -8.48 21.76 59.26
C ARG A 4 -9.16 22.03 57.91
N ALA A 5 -8.91 23.25 57.47
CA ALA A 5 -8.68 23.67 56.09
C ALA A 5 -7.93 22.64 55.23
N ARG A 6 -8.27 22.61 53.94
CA ARG A 6 -7.35 22.38 52.81
C ARG A 6 -8.01 22.84 51.51
N LEU A 7 -7.54 23.99 51.01
CA LEU A 7 -7.54 24.31 49.58
C LEU A 7 -6.83 23.18 48.83
N LEU A 8 -7.42 22.63 47.77
CA LEU A 8 -6.65 22.03 46.68
C LEU A 8 -7.34 22.28 45.33
N ILE A 9 -6.61 23.04 44.51
CA ILE A 9 -6.78 23.31 43.09
C ILE A 9 -6.60 22.00 42.32
N SER A 10 -7.42 21.72 41.32
CA SER A 10 -7.12 20.68 40.32
C SER A 10 -7.68 21.09 38.97
N ALA A 11 -6.91 21.94 38.29
CA ALA A 11 -7.01 22.18 36.86
C ALA A 11 -6.33 21.00 36.14
N THR A 12 -7.11 20.01 35.73
CA THR A 12 -6.63 18.98 34.81
C THR A 12 -6.73 19.54 33.40
N ALA A 13 -5.64 20.17 32.97
CA ALA A 13 -5.34 20.39 31.57
C ALA A 13 -5.37 19.02 30.86
N LEU A 14 -6.36 18.82 29.98
CA LEU A 14 -6.34 17.69 29.06
C LEU A 14 -5.23 17.99 28.05
N LEU A 15 -4.06 17.43 28.32
CA LEU A 15 -2.88 17.49 27.48
C LEU A 15 -3.23 16.99 26.07
N LEU A 16 -2.78 17.77 25.09
CA LEU A 16 -2.67 17.40 23.70
C LEU A 16 -1.99 16.03 23.59
N ALA A 17 -2.76 14.97 23.37
CA ALA A 17 -2.26 13.82 22.64
C ALA A 17 -2.20 14.25 21.18
N GLY A 18 -1.12 14.95 20.82
CA GLY A 18 -0.74 15.09 19.44
C GLY A 18 -0.72 13.68 18.86
N SER A 19 -1.58 13.43 17.87
CA SER A 19 -1.35 12.33 16.96
C SER A 19 0.04 12.59 16.39
N THR A 20 1.05 11.85 16.87
CA THR A 20 2.26 11.63 16.10
C THR A 20 1.84 10.80 14.90
N GLY A 21 1.17 11.44 13.95
CA GLY A 21 1.17 11.00 12.58
C GLY A 21 2.62 11.10 12.14
N PHE A 22 3.37 10.03 12.36
CA PHE A 22 4.64 9.89 11.67
C PHE A 22 4.27 9.77 10.19
N ALA A 23 4.41 10.86 9.45
CA ALA A 23 4.68 10.73 8.03
C ALA A 23 6.00 9.94 7.96
N ALA A 24 5.94 8.69 7.49
CA ALA A 24 7.13 7.93 7.19
C ALA A 24 7.76 8.54 5.93
N ASP A 25 8.50 9.64 6.13
CA ASP A 25 9.41 10.15 5.12
C ASP A 25 10.63 9.22 5.11
N ILE A 26 10.78 8.46 4.03
CA ILE A 26 11.95 7.59 3.81
C ILE A 26 13.12 8.49 3.43
N ILE A 27 13.88 8.91 4.44
CA ILE A 27 15.25 9.39 4.30
C ILE A 27 16.13 8.14 4.12
N GLU A 28 16.63 7.92 2.90
CA GLU A 28 17.76 7.06 2.51
C GLU A 28 18.16 5.97 3.52
N GLY A 29 17.32 4.94 3.65
CA GLY A 29 17.75 3.61 4.10
C GLY A 29 18.24 2.78 2.91
N PRO A 30 18.90 1.63 3.13
CA PRO A 30 19.25 0.71 2.03
C PRO A 30 17.99 0.48 1.21
N THR A 31 18.06 0.65 -0.12
CA THR A 31 16.93 0.54 -1.07
C THR A 31 16.01 -0.57 -0.60
N ALA A 32 14.94 -0.19 0.12
CA ALA A 32 14.14 -1.15 0.82
C ALA A 32 13.56 -2.06 -0.24
N ASP A 33 13.75 -3.37 -0.05
CA ASP A 33 13.19 -4.39 -0.91
C ASP A 33 11.73 -4.01 -1.24
N TYR A 34 11.48 -3.58 -2.48
CA TYR A 34 10.22 -2.90 -2.83
C TYR A 34 9.01 -3.79 -2.53
N CYS A 35 9.24 -5.11 -2.52
CA CYS A 35 8.34 -6.07 -1.94
C CYS A 35 9.06 -7.03 -1.00
N ARG A 36 8.53 -7.17 0.23
CA ARG A 36 9.04 -8.10 1.25
C ARG A 36 8.94 -9.57 0.83
N THR A 37 8.17 -9.90 -0.21
CA THR A 37 7.85 -11.26 -0.65
C THR A 37 8.64 -11.73 -1.88
N VAL A 38 9.18 -10.86 -2.74
CA VAL A 38 9.69 -11.28 -4.08
C VAL A 38 11.05 -10.74 -4.55
N GLY A 39 11.68 -9.76 -3.89
CA GLY A 39 12.88 -9.15 -4.48
C GLY A 39 12.52 -8.33 -5.73
N THR A 40 13.35 -8.37 -6.77
CA THR A 40 13.05 -7.75 -8.07
C THR A 40 11.83 -8.42 -8.73
N SER A 41 10.82 -7.61 -9.11
CA SER A 41 9.64 -8.07 -9.84
C SER A 41 10.00 -8.90 -11.09
N ASN A 42 9.29 -10.01 -11.31
CA ASN A 42 9.40 -10.80 -12.54
C ASN A 42 8.94 -10.01 -13.77
N LEU A 43 8.02 -9.06 -13.60
CA LEU A 43 7.62 -8.16 -14.69
C LEU A 43 8.81 -7.35 -15.20
N VAL A 44 9.67 -6.84 -14.30
CA VAL A 44 10.86 -6.05 -14.69
C VAL A 44 11.84 -6.89 -15.51
N LEU A 45 11.89 -8.21 -15.29
CA LEU A 45 12.75 -9.14 -16.01
C LEU A 45 12.20 -9.55 -17.38
N THR A 46 10.96 -9.17 -17.72
CA THR A 46 10.36 -9.53 -19.01
C THR A 46 10.81 -8.56 -20.11
N ASP A 47 11.57 -9.06 -21.08
CA ASP A 47 12.09 -8.25 -22.21
C ASP A 47 11.07 -8.03 -23.33
N ASN A 48 10.16 -8.98 -23.54
CA ASN A 48 9.15 -8.87 -24.59
C ASN A 48 8.03 -7.93 -24.15
N THR A 49 7.97 -6.71 -24.70
CA THR A 49 6.96 -5.70 -24.33
C THR A 49 5.52 -6.17 -24.52
N VAL A 50 5.24 -7.00 -25.53
CA VAL A 50 3.88 -7.54 -25.77
C VAL A 50 3.50 -8.50 -24.64
N ASP A 51 4.42 -9.36 -24.24
CA ASP A 51 4.22 -10.29 -23.13
C ASP A 51 4.12 -9.55 -21.79
N LEU A 52 5.03 -8.62 -21.52
CA LEU A 52 5.00 -7.75 -20.35
C LEU A 52 3.67 -7.01 -20.23
N THR A 53 3.17 -6.44 -21.33
CA THR A 53 1.87 -5.77 -21.35
C THR A 53 0.73 -6.71 -20.98
N LYS A 54 0.73 -7.95 -21.49
CA LYS A 54 -0.28 -8.95 -21.14
C LYS A 54 -0.21 -9.33 -19.66
N GLN A 55 0.99 -9.50 -19.10
CA GLN A 55 1.17 -9.80 -17.69
C GLN A 55 0.67 -8.65 -16.80
N VAL A 56 1.03 -7.40 -17.10
CA VAL A 56 0.54 -6.22 -16.37
C VAL A 56 -0.98 -6.09 -16.43
N VAL A 57 -1.58 -6.28 -17.60
CA VAL A 57 -3.05 -6.22 -17.77
C VAL A 57 -3.73 -7.32 -16.97
N LYS A 58 -3.17 -8.54 -16.96
CA LYS A 58 -3.72 -9.64 -16.16
C LYS A 58 -3.77 -9.27 -14.66
N LEU A 59 -2.65 -8.80 -14.09
CA LEU A 59 -2.60 -8.40 -12.69
C LEU A 59 -3.57 -7.24 -12.40
N MET A 60 -3.62 -6.26 -13.30
CA MET A 60 -4.56 -5.14 -13.21
C MET A 60 -6.02 -5.62 -13.15
N ASP A 61 -6.42 -6.50 -14.06
CA ASP A 61 -7.81 -6.97 -14.16
C ASP A 61 -8.21 -7.79 -12.93
N GLU A 62 -7.31 -8.64 -12.43
CA GLU A 62 -7.51 -9.39 -11.18
C GLU A 62 -7.69 -8.44 -9.98
N SER A 63 -6.83 -7.43 -9.86
CA SER A 63 -6.94 -6.42 -8.80
C SER A 63 -8.20 -5.56 -8.93
N VAL A 64 -8.62 -5.21 -10.14
CA VAL A 64 -9.90 -4.53 -10.39
C VAL A 64 -11.08 -5.40 -9.94
N ALA A 65 -11.07 -6.70 -10.22
CA ALA A 65 -12.12 -7.60 -9.81
C ALA A 65 -12.21 -7.70 -8.29
N VAL A 66 -11.08 -7.84 -7.60
CA VAL A 66 -11.02 -7.91 -6.12
C VAL A 66 -11.47 -6.59 -5.49
N ALA A 67 -10.99 -5.45 -5.99
CA ALA A 67 -11.35 -4.13 -5.47
C ALA A 67 -12.85 -3.78 -5.66
N ASN A 68 -13.53 -4.43 -6.61
CA ASN A 68 -14.97 -4.28 -6.84
C ASN A 68 -15.83 -5.37 -6.16
N SER A 69 -15.21 -6.33 -5.48
CA SER A 69 -15.95 -7.44 -4.85
C SER A 69 -16.59 -7.02 -3.52
N PRO A 70 -17.90 -7.25 -3.31
CA PRO A 70 -18.56 -7.02 -2.02
C PRO A 70 -17.94 -7.79 -0.85
N GLU A 71 -17.29 -8.92 -1.13
CA GLU A 71 -16.57 -9.73 -0.14
C GLU A 71 -15.41 -8.95 0.50
N TRP A 72 -14.71 -8.14 -0.30
CA TRP A 72 -13.48 -7.47 0.12
C TRP A 72 -13.71 -6.00 0.50
N ILE A 73 -14.62 -5.30 -0.19
CA ILE A 73 -14.88 -3.85 0.05
C ILE A 73 -15.28 -3.56 1.50
N HIS A 74 -16.00 -4.47 2.14
CA HIS A 74 -16.45 -4.32 3.54
C HIS A 74 -15.62 -5.14 4.54
N SER A 75 -14.54 -5.76 4.07
CA SER A 75 -13.65 -6.57 4.91
C SER A 75 -12.75 -5.68 5.77
N SER A 76 -12.47 -6.11 7.00
CA SER A 76 -11.41 -5.53 7.82
C SER A 76 -10.02 -6.02 7.42
N ARG A 77 -9.93 -7.05 6.56
CA ARG A 77 -8.66 -7.51 5.99
C ARG A 77 -8.16 -6.46 5.00
N PRO A 78 -6.83 -6.29 4.85
CA PRO A 78 -6.27 -5.26 3.98
C PRO A 78 -6.37 -5.59 2.48
N VAL A 79 -7.10 -6.64 2.07
CA VAL A 79 -7.26 -7.08 0.67
C VAL A 79 -7.74 -5.95 -0.23
N PHE A 80 -8.79 -5.22 0.18
CA PHE A 80 -9.34 -4.12 -0.61
C PHE A 80 -8.32 -2.99 -0.84
N VAL A 81 -7.52 -2.68 0.19
CA VAL A 81 -6.47 -1.65 0.10
C VAL A 81 -5.43 -2.09 -0.92
N TRP A 82 -4.85 -3.28 -0.77
CA TRP A 82 -3.83 -3.77 -1.70
C TRP A 82 -4.35 -3.99 -3.11
N ALA A 83 -5.59 -4.44 -3.27
CA ALA A 83 -6.24 -4.53 -4.59
C ALA A 83 -6.39 -3.15 -5.24
N SER A 84 -6.73 -2.12 -4.47
CA SER A 84 -6.88 -0.76 -4.97
C SER A 84 -5.53 -0.15 -5.37
N GLU A 85 -4.49 -0.35 -4.56
CA GLU A 85 -3.13 0.09 -4.86
C GLU A 85 -2.57 -0.64 -6.10
N ALA A 86 -2.77 -1.96 -6.19
CA ALA A 86 -2.35 -2.77 -7.33
C ALA A 86 -3.04 -2.35 -8.62
N LYS A 87 -4.36 -2.12 -8.58
CA LYS A 87 -5.13 -1.58 -9.70
C LYS A 87 -4.51 -0.27 -10.22
N VAL A 88 -4.14 0.66 -9.33
CA VAL A 88 -3.56 1.94 -9.71
C VAL A 88 -2.15 1.77 -10.28
N ALA A 89 -1.28 1.03 -9.59
CA ALA A 89 0.10 0.81 -10.03
C ALA A 89 0.16 0.07 -11.37
N CYS A 90 -0.58 -1.02 -11.53
CA CYS A 90 -0.64 -1.75 -12.80
C CYS A 90 -1.28 -0.92 -13.92
N GLY A 91 -2.27 -0.06 -13.60
CA GLY A 91 -2.84 0.88 -14.57
C GLY A 91 -1.82 1.92 -15.05
N MET A 92 -0.98 2.44 -14.15
CA MET A 92 0.14 3.33 -14.52
C MET A 92 1.19 2.61 -15.36
N ALA A 93 1.60 1.40 -14.96
CA ALA A 93 2.55 0.58 -15.72
C ALA A 93 2.03 0.33 -17.13
N TYR A 94 0.76 -0.06 -17.27
CA TYR A 94 0.12 -0.22 -18.57
C TYR A 94 0.16 1.08 -19.40
N GLY A 95 -0.12 2.22 -18.76
CA GLY A 95 0.01 3.54 -19.39
C GLY A 95 1.41 3.82 -19.96
N TYR A 96 2.46 3.55 -19.19
CA TYR A 96 3.85 3.71 -19.63
C TYR A 96 4.24 2.74 -20.76
N LEU A 97 3.79 1.50 -20.68
CA LEU A 97 4.07 0.50 -21.73
C LEU A 97 3.43 0.91 -23.07
N LYS A 98 2.29 1.60 -23.07
CA LYS A 98 1.70 2.15 -24.30
C LYS A 98 2.56 3.20 -25.00
N THR A 99 3.48 3.85 -24.27
CA THR A 99 4.47 4.78 -24.83
C THR A 99 5.83 4.10 -25.04
N ASN A 100 5.91 2.78 -24.96
CA ASN A 100 7.15 1.97 -24.99
C ASN A 100 8.15 2.36 -23.88
N TYR A 101 7.67 2.91 -22.78
CA TYR A 101 8.51 3.23 -21.62
C TYR A 101 8.32 2.15 -20.55
N LYS A 102 9.43 1.54 -20.13
CA LYS A 102 9.46 0.50 -19.11
C LYS A 102 9.85 1.11 -17.77
N ASP A 103 8.86 1.62 -17.05
CA ASP A 103 9.09 2.20 -15.72
C ASP A 103 9.23 1.10 -14.67
N GLU A 104 10.46 0.82 -14.26
CA GLU A 104 10.76 -0.30 -13.36
C GLU A 104 10.13 -0.13 -11.97
N ASP A 105 10.07 1.09 -11.43
CA ASP A 105 9.45 1.37 -10.12
C ASP A 105 7.94 1.06 -10.15
N THR A 106 7.23 1.51 -11.20
CA THR A 106 5.81 1.24 -11.34
C THR A 106 5.52 -0.24 -11.60
N LEU A 107 6.38 -0.93 -12.36
CA LEU A 107 6.27 -2.39 -12.57
C LEU A 107 6.49 -3.16 -11.25
N ASN A 108 7.52 -2.80 -10.48
CA ASN A 108 7.76 -3.38 -9.15
C ASN A 108 6.55 -3.20 -8.22
N LYS A 109 5.97 -1.98 -8.18
CA LYS A 109 4.77 -1.70 -7.39
C LYS A 109 3.55 -2.51 -7.85
N CYS A 110 3.35 -2.65 -9.17
CA CYS A 110 2.26 -3.43 -9.73
C CYS A 110 2.26 -4.88 -9.25
N GLU A 111 3.37 -5.61 -9.43
CA GLU A 111 3.48 -7.00 -8.98
C GLU A 111 3.43 -7.08 -7.46
N CYS A 112 4.14 -6.21 -6.75
CA CYS A 112 4.17 -6.26 -5.29
C CYS A 112 2.81 -6.08 -4.64
N PHE A 113 2.04 -5.07 -5.08
CA PHE A 113 0.74 -4.81 -4.47
C PHE A 113 -0.27 -5.90 -4.82
N HIS A 114 -0.17 -6.49 -6.02
CA HIS A 114 -0.97 -7.65 -6.40
C HIS A 114 -0.64 -8.86 -5.51
N ASP A 115 0.64 -9.16 -5.32
CA ASP A 115 1.06 -10.27 -4.45
C ASP A 115 0.57 -10.10 -3.01
N ARG A 116 0.64 -8.87 -2.47
CA ARG A 116 0.09 -8.57 -1.13
C ARG A 116 -1.43 -8.73 -1.09
N MET A 117 -2.14 -8.32 -2.13
CA MET A 117 -3.57 -8.58 -2.24
C MET A 117 -3.84 -10.08 -2.14
N VAL A 118 -3.13 -10.90 -2.93
CA VAL A 118 -3.27 -12.36 -2.91
C VAL A 118 -2.89 -12.96 -1.55
N GLU A 119 -1.80 -12.48 -0.92
CA GLU A 119 -1.36 -12.92 0.41
C GLU A 119 -2.50 -12.76 1.43
N TYR A 120 -3.14 -11.59 1.46
CA TYR A 120 -4.20 -11.30 2.42
C TYR A 120 -5.56 -11.90 2.06
N MET A 121 -5.74 -12.51 0.88
CA MET A 121 -6.95 -13.25 0.53
C MET A 121 -6.96 -14.64 1.18
N ASN A 122 -5.78 -15.22 1.40
CA ASN A 122 -5.56 -16.52 2.04
C ASN A 122 -5.46 -16.41 3.57
#